data_AF-H1Y1Q1-F1
#
_entry.id   AF-H1Y1Q1-F1
#
_cell.length_a   1.000
_cell.length_b   1.000
_cell.length_c   1.000
_cell.angle_alpha   90.00
_cell.angle_beta   90.00
_cell.angle_gamma   90.00
#
_symmetry.space_group_name_H-M   'P 1'
#
loop_
_entity.id
_entity.type
_entity.pdbx_description
1 polymer ?
#
loop_
_entity_poly.entity_id
_entity_poly.type
_entity_poly.pdbx_seq_one_letter_code
_entity_poly.pdbx_strand_id
1 'polypeptide(L)'
;MPNKYFKPHERFDRNPHKYDIGIFVGLKKGYEDNLFIKKLFTLREQEYADYYQYHLVYFLGKEPQGESEFFSFVWQIVIRRIRYLEIKDPFNSSHALDMELLEKLLHFQKYLRSIDQWNTQKTLPEIIADQQEEIRKQQIEIAALKDDLKAARKLETQEFINIADGYLLSFVDICLQAQEALLPDTGKELVFSQTQIVWSKMIAKYFKEGNNEISSETVRRYFPGNKKDPGIKYAKVPPELKLFKLTPAKKRS
;
A
#
# COMPACT_ATOMS: atom_id res chain seq x y z
N MET A 1 39.74 -10.92 16.47
CA MET A 1 39.26 -9.53 16.23
C MET A 1 38.47 -9.07 17.45
N PRO A 2 38.42 -7.77 17.78
CA PRO A 2 37.55 -7.27 18.83
C PRO A 2 36.07 -7.49 18.45
N ASN A 3 35.23 -7.83 19.42
CA ASN A 3 33.81 -8.03 19.21
C ASN A 3 33.12 -6.75 18.70
N LYS A 4 32.70 -6.75 17.43
CA LYS A 4 31.85 -5.70 16.87
C LYS A 4 30.36 -6.07 16.83
N TYR A 5 30.02 -7.35 16.66
CA TYR A 5 28.67 -7.82 16.37
C TYR A 5 27.72 -7.78 17.57
N PHE A 6 28.14 -8.20 18.75
CA PHE A 6 27.22 -8.41 19.87
C PHE A 6 27.54 -7.52 21.06
N LYS A 7 26.52 -7.06 21.77
CA LYS A 7 26.69 -6.27 22.98
C LYS A 7 27.20 -7.15 24.14
N PRO A 8 28.40 -6.88 24.68
CA PRO A 8 28.96 -7.68 25.75
C PRO A 8 28.35 -7.32 27.10
N HIS A 9 28.33 -8.29 28.01
CA HIS A 9 28.14 -8.07 29.44
C HIS A 9 29.27 -7.16 29.96
N GLU A 10 28.91 -6.05 30.62
CA GLU A 10 29.88 -5.11 31.18
C GLU A 10 30.63 -5.71 32.36
N ARG A 11 31.96 -5.57 32.36
CA ARG A 11 32.79 -6.18 33.41
C ARG A 11 32.36 -5.68 34.78
N PHE A 12 32.15 -6.63 35.69
CA PHE A 12 31.73 -6.41 37.07
C PHE A 12 30.32 -5.83 37.23
N ASP A 13 29.53 -5.75 36.15
CA ASP A 13 28.13 -5.38 36.24
C ASP A 13 27.32 -6.53 36.87
N ARG A 14 26.60 -6.19 37.95
CA ARG A 14 25.74 -7.11 38.71
C ARG A 14 24.31 -7.16 38.18
N ASN A 15 23.93 -6.24 37.30
CA ASN A 15 22.60 -6.17 36.71
C ASN A 15 22.67 -5.94 35.19
N PRO A 16 23.29 -6.87 34.43
CA PRO A 16 23.38 -6.74 32.98
C PRO A 16 22.00 -6.73 32.33
N HIS A 17 21.92 -6.17 31.13
CA HIS A 17 20.71 -6.34 30.34
C HIS A 17 20.49 -7.84 30.09
N LYS A 18 19.22 -8.27 30.08
CA LYS A 18 18.87 -9.68 29.91
C LYS A 18 19.41 -10.31 28.64
N TYR A 19 19.82 -9.52 27.65
CA TYR A 19 20.37 -9.95 26.36
C TYR A 19 21.88 -9.75 26.22
N ASP A 20 22.57 -9.19 27.21
CA ASP A 20 24.02 -9.08 27.14
C ASP A 20 24.68 -10.46 27.10
N ILE A 21 25.72 -10.59 26.28
CA ILE A 21 26.47 -11.83 26.11
C ILE A 21 27.81 -11.79 26.84
N GLY A 22 28.17 -12.88 27.53
CA GLY A 22 29.41 -12.95 28.31
C GLY A 22 29.16 -13.42 29.74
N ILE A 23 30.17 -13.24 30.58
CA ILE A 23 30.13 -13.56 32.01
C ILE A 23 30.49 -12.32 32.82
N PHE A 24 30.43 -12.42 34.15
CA PHE A 24 30.72 -11.30 35.07
C PHE A 24 32.09 -10.63 34.84
N VAL A 25 33.10 -11.38 34.39
CA VAL A 25 34.44 -10.84 34.02
C VAL A 25 34.51 -10.30 32.58
N GLY A 26 33.36 -10.18 31.92
CA GLY A 26 33.18 -9.70 30.55
C GLY A 26 33.15 -10.79 29.49
N LEU A 27 33.35 -10.38 28.24
CA LEU A 27 33.33 -11.24 27.07
C LEU A 27 34.70 -11.88 26.79
N LYS A 28 34.72 -13.20 26.59
CA LYS A 28 35.92 -13.92 26.12
C LYS A 28 36.10 -13.67 24.62
N LYS A 29 37.23 -13.04 24.24
CA LYS A 29 37.57 -12.74 22.83
C LYS A 29 37.55 -14.01 21.98
N GLY A 30 36.90 -13.96 20.82
CA GLY A 30 36.84 -15.06 19.85
C GLY A 30 35.77 -16.12 20.12
N TYR A 31 34.92 -15.93 21.13
CA TYR A 31 33.81 -16.84 21.48
C TYR A 31 32.45 -16.16 21.40
N GLU A 32 32.37 -15.02 20.73
CA GLU A 32 31.18 -14.16 20.74
C GLU A 32 29.98 -14.83 20.07
N ASP A 33 30.23 -15.56 18.97
CA ASP A 33 29.27 -16.41 18.28
C ASP A 33 28.70 -17.52 19.19
N ASN A 34 29.59 -18.21 19.92
CA ASN A 34 29.23 -19.28 20.84
C ASN A 34 28.42 -18.74 22.03
N LEU A 35 28.79 -17.56 22.53
CA LEU A 35 28.09 -16.92 23.63
C LEU A 35 26.72 -16.38 23.20
N PHE A 36 26.60 -15.86 21.98
CA PHE A 36 25.32 -15.48 21.40
C PHE A 36 24.38 -16.69 21.28
N ILE A 37 24.86 -17.81 20.75
CA ILE A 37 24.09 -19.06 20.62
C ILE A 37 23.74 -19.64 22.01
N LYS A 38 24.69 -19.64 22.94
CA LYS A 38 24.46 -20.09 24.32
C LYS A 38 23.36 -19.29 24.99
N LYS A 39 23.34 -17.97 24.78
CA LYS A 39 22.32 -17.08 25.31
C LYS A 39 20.96 -17.36 24.66
N LEU A 40 20.92 -17.53 23.33
CA LEU A 40 19.71 -17.92 22.60
C LEU A 40 19.03 -19.15 23.21
N PHE A 41 19.80 -20.16 23.61
CA PHE A 41 19.27 -21.37 24.24
C PHE A 41 18.56 -21.16 25.58
N THR A 42 18.79 -20.02 26.23
CA THR A 42 18.10 -19.67 27.49
C THR A 42 16.81 -18.89 27.28
N LEU A 43 16.55 -18.42 26.06
CA LEU A 43 15.41 -17.57 25.72
C LEU A 43 14.20 -18.39 25.26
N ARG A 44 13.02 -17.76 25.33
CA ARG A 44 11.80 -18.25 24.69
C ARG A 44 11.67 -17.68 23.29
N GLU A 45 10.90 -18.32 22.43
CA GLU A 45 10.70 -17.89 21.05
C GLU A 45 10.17 -16.45 20.91
N GLN A 46 9.31 -16.01 21.83
CA GLN A 46 8.76 -14.65 21.81
C GLN A 46 9.86 -13.59 21.99
N GLU A 47 11.01 -13.96 22.56
CA GLU A 47 12.13 -13.05 22.83
C GLU A 47 13.15 -13.03 21.69
N TYR A 48 13.00 -13.86 20.66
CA TYR A 48 13.97 -13.95 19.57
C TYR A 48 14.11 -12.65 18.79
N ALA A 49 12.99 -11.97 18.52
CA ALA A 49 12.99 -10.71 17.80
C ALA A 49 13.70 -9.61 18.60
N ASP A 50 13.32 -9.46 19.87
CA ASP A 50 13.93 -8.47 20.76
C ASP A 50 15.43 -8.74 20.97
N TYR A 51 15.81 -10.00 21.09
CA TYR A 51 17.21 -10.41 21.24
C TYR A 51 18.05 -10.09 19.99
N TYR A 52 17.52 -10.40 18.81
CA TYR A 52 18.16 -10.05 17.54
C TYR A 52 18.29 -8.53 17.40
N GLN A 53 17.20 -7.80 17.61
CA GLN A 53 17.16 -6.34 17.47
C GLN A 53 18.10 -5.65 18.46
N TYR A 54 18.18 -6.13 19.70
CA TYR A 54 19.10 -5.59 20.70
C TYR A 54 20.56 -5.60 20.24
N HIS A 55 20.97 -6.71 19.63
CA HIS A 55 22.31 -6.86 19.09
C HIS A 55 22.52 -6.10 17.77
N LEU A 56 21.50 -6.06 16.91
CA LEU A 56 21.54 -5.25 15.70
C LEU A 56 21.74 -3.76 16.03
N VAL A 57 20.96 -3.20 16.96
CA VAL A 57 21.10 -1.80 17.39
C VAL A 57 22.50 -1.49 17.90
N TYR A 58 23.07 -2.39 18.72
CA TYR A 58 24.44 -2.25 19.19
C TYR A 58 25.47 -2.25 18.04
N PHE A 59 25.29 -3.14 17.08
CA PHE A 59 26.17 -3.22 15.91
C PHE A 59 26.05 -1.98 15.02
N LEU A 60 24.83 -1.53 14.73
CA LEU A 60 24.56 -0.33 13.92
C LEU A 60 25.07 0.96 14.59
N GLY A 61 25.16 0.99 15.92
CA GLY A 61 25.81 2.08 16.64
C GLY A 61 27.29 2.26 16.28
N LYS A 62 27.93 1.25 15.68
CA LYS A 62 29.31 1.27 15.19
C LYS A 62 29.40 1.24 13.67
N GLU A 63 28.46 0.53 13.03
CA GLU A 63 28.40 0.29 11.59
C GLU A 63 27.00 0.65 11.05
N PRO A 64 26.68 1.95 10.88
CA PRO A 64 25.30 2.39 10.60
C PRO A 64 24.65 1.81 9.34
N GLN A 65 25.46 1.37 8.37
CA GLN A 65 25.00 0.79 7.11
C GLN A 65 25.21 -0.74 7.04
N GLY A 66 25.56 -1.37 8.17
CA GLY A 66 25.99 -2.77 8.20
C GLY A 66 24.86 -3.79 8.42
N GLU A 67 23.59 -3.40 8.31
CA GLU A 67 22.45 -4.30 8.64
C GLU A 67 22.51 -5.64 7.88
N SER A 68 22.81 -5.60 6.58
CA SER A 68 22.99 -6.81 5.75
C SER A 68 24.17 -7.67 6.21
N GLU A 69 25.27 -7.05 6.63
CA GLU A 69 26.44 -7.76 7.18
C GLU A 69 26.07 -8.46 8.49
N PHE A 70 25.37 -7.76 9.37
CA PHE A 70 24.93 -8.30 10.65
C PHE A 70 23.98 -9.49 10.45
N PHE A 71 22.96 -9.33 9.60
CA PHE A 71 22.05 -10.41 9.26
C PHE A 71 22.80 -11.62 8.71
N SER A 72 23.69 -11.41 7.74
CA SER A 72 24.49 -12.48 7.13
C SER A 72 25.36 -13.20 8.16
N PHE A 73 25.97 -12.46 9.09
CA PHE A 73 26.79 -13.03 10.16
C PHE A 73 25.95 -13.89 11.12
N VAL A 74 24.82 -13.37 11.60
CA VAL A 74 23.89 -14.11 12.48
C VAL A 74 23.33 -15.35 11.78
N TRP A 75 22.97 -15.22 10.51
CA TRP A 75 22.51 -16.32 9.67
C TRP A 75 23.55 -17.45 9.58
N GLN A 76 24.81 -17.10 9.31
CA GLN A 76 25.90 -18.07 9.20
C GLN A 76 26.18 -18.81 10.51
N ILE A 77 26.19 -18.13 11.66
CA ILE A 77 26.46 -18.81 12.94
C ILE A 77 25.35 -19.80 13.29
N VAL A 78 24.09 -19.48 12.97
CA VAL A 78 22.94 -20.37 13.20
C VAL A 78 23.02 -21.59 12.30
N ILE A 79 23.25 -21.43 10.99
CA ILE A 79 23.41 -22.56 10.07
C ILE A 79 24.57 -23.46 10.46
N ARG A 80 25.73 -22.88 10.82
CA ARG A 80 26.90 -23.66 11.24
C ARG A 80 26.58 -24.52 12.46
N ARG A 81 25.83 -23.97 13.43
CA ARG A 81 25.42 -24.72 14.62
C ARG A 81 24.41 -25.82 14.32
N ILE A 82 23.41 -25.55 13.48
CA ILE A 82 22.43 -26.55 13.02
C ILE A 82 23.17 -27.73 12.39
N ARG A 83 24.02 -27.46 11.38
CA ARG A 83 24.81 -28.50 10.72
C ARG A 83 25.67 -29.30 11.69
N TYR A 84 26.31 -28.62 12.65
CA TYR A 84 27.12 -29.30 13.66
C TYR A 84 26.30 -30.29 14.49
N LEU A 85 25.08 -29.93 14.90
CA LEU A 85 24.20 -30.82 15.67
C LEU A 85 23.62 -31.94 14.80
N GLU A 86 23.31 -31.67 13.54
CA GLU A 86 22.78 -32.67 12.59
C GLU A 86 23.79 -33.79 12.27
N ILE A 87 25.09 -33.47 12.19
CA ILE A 87 26.14 -34.46 11.90
C ILE A 87 26.74 -35.12 13.16
N LYS A 88 26.34 -34.65 14.34
CA LYS A 88 26.87 -35.18 15.61
C LYS A 88 26.33 -36.60 15.81
N ASP A 89 27.19 -37.50 16.31
CA ASP A 89 26.83 -38.90 16.52
C ASP A 89 25.53 -39.05 17.33
N PRO A 90 24.48 -39.66 16.79
CA PRO A 90 23.19 -39.81 17.47
C PRO A 90 23.25 -40.72 18.70
N PHE A 91 24.28 -41.54 18.86
CA PHE A 91 24.44 -42.44 20.02
C PHE A 91 25.23 -41.81 21.18
N ASN A 92 25.49 -40.50 21.12
CA ASN A 92 26.18 -39.79 22.18
C ASN A 92 25.27 -39.59 23.42
N SER A 93 25.88 -39.51 24.61
CA SER A 93 25.16 -39.37 25.89
C SER A 93 24.38 -38.06 26.06
N SER A 94 24.62 -37.07 25.20
CA SER A 94 23.95 -35.76 25.17
C SER A 94 22.89 -35.63 24.06
N HIS A 95 22.54 -36.72 23.36
CA HIS A 95 21.68 -36.65 22.16
C HIS A 95 20.32 -35.98 22.42
N ALA A 96 19.66 -36.29 23.54
CA ALA A 96 18.38 -35.66 23.88
C ALA A 96 18.48 -34.14 24.01
N LEU A 97 19.55 -33.66 24.67
CA LEU A 97 19.84 -32.23 24.79
C LEU A 97 20.17 -31.62 23.41
N ASP A 98 20.95 -32.32 22.58
CA ASP A 98 21.29 -31.86 21.24
C ASP A 98 20.03 -31.63 20.38
N MET A 99 19.02 -32.51 20.51
CA MET A 99 17.73 -32.38 19.80
C MET A 99 16.92 -31.17 20.29
N GLU A 100 16.87 -30.90 21.59
CA GLU A 100 16.23 -29.69 22.13
C GLU A 100 16.92 -28.41 21.64
N LEU A 101 18.26 -28.41 21.61
CA LEU A 101 19.03 -27.28 21.09
C LEU A 101 18.82 -27.08 19.59
N LEU A 102 18.72 -28.18 18.82
CA LEU A 102 18.43 -28.15 17.39
C LEU A 102 17.06 -27.53 17.13
N GLU A 103 16.02 -27.93 17.87
CA GLU A 103 14.68 -27.36 17.75
C GLU A 103 14.69 -25.85 17.98
N LYS A 104 15.37 -25.38 19.04
CA LYS A 104 15.50 -23.93 19.31
C LYS A 104 16.18 -23.18 18.16
N LEU A 105 17.20 -23.76 17.54
CA LEU A 105 17.88 -23.15 16.39
C LEU A 105 17.00 -23.12 15.15
N LEU A 106 16.21 -24.16 14.91
CA LEU A 106 15.26 -24.20 13.79
C LEU A 106 14.18 -23.13 13.95
N HIS A 107 13.66 -22.93 15.17
CA HIS A 107 12.71 -21.84 15.45
C HIS A 107 13.35 -20.46 15.29
N PHE A 108 14.59 -20.28 15.76
CA PHE A 108 15.30 -19.02 15.53
C PHE A 108 15.62 -18.79 14.05
N GLN A 109 15.99 -19.84 13.31
CA GLN A 109 16.20 -19.78 11.86
C GLN A 109 14.90 -19.41 11.12
N LYS A 110 13.76 -19.92 11.56
CA LYS A 110 12.44 -19.54 11.03
C LYS A 110 12.13 -18.07 11.27
N TYR A 111 12.48 -17.52 12.44
CA TYR A 111 12.40 -16.09 12.68
C TYR A 111 13.31 -15.30 11.73
N LEU A 112 14.59 -15.68 11.61
CA LEU A 112 15.52 -15.02 10.68
C LEU A 112 15.02 -15.03 9.23
N ARG A 113 14.38 -16.12 8.79
CA ARG A 113 13.70 -16.21 7.48
C ARG A 113 12.63 -15.15 7.29
N SER A 114 11.83 -14.89 8.31
CA SER A 114 10.73 -13.92 8.22
C SER A 114 11.20 -12.47 8.08
N ILE A 115 12.45 -12.18 8.42
CA ILE A 115 13.05 -10.84 8.32
C ILE A 115 14.13 -10.74 7.23
N ASP A 116 14.39 -11.81 6.47
CA ASP A 116 15.44 -11.84 5.44
C ASP A 116 14.99 -11.03 4.21
N GLN A 117 15.54 -9.83 4.09
CA GLN A 117 15.33 -8.96 2.93
C GLN A 117 16.43 -9.12 1.87
N TRP A 118 17.48 -9.89 2.18
CA TRP A 118 18.69 -10.02 1.36
C TRP A 118 18.76 -11.34 0.59
N ASN A 119 17.73 -12.18 0.67
CA ASN A 119 17.66 -13.49 0.02
C ASN A 119 18.87 -14.37 0.36
N THR A 120 19.30 -14.35 1.63
CA THR A 120 20.54 -14.96 2.12
C THR A 120 20.56 -16.49 1.94
N GLN A 121 19.42 -17.10 1.62
CA GLN A 121 19.28 -18.54 1.30
C GLN A 121 19.14 -18.87 -0.18
N LYS A 122 18.67 -17.92 -0.99
CA LYS A 122 18.36 -18.21 -2.38
C LYS A 122 19.62 -18.11 -3.19
N THR A 123 19.80 -19.08 -4.07
CA THR A 123 20.80 -18.97 -5.12
C THR A 123 20.40 -17.85 -6.08
N LEU A 124 21.38 -17.21 -6.71
CA LEU A 124 21.10 -16.16 -7.70
C LEU A 124 20.09 -16.60 -8.79
N PRO A 125 20.12 -17.85 -9.30
CA PRO A 125 19.10 -18.36 -10.22
C PRO A 125 17.67 -18.40 -9.64
N GLU A 126 17.50 -18.78 -8.37
CA GLU A 126 16.17 -18.79 -7.72
C GLU A 126 15.61 -17.37 -7.57
N ILE A 127 16.47 -16.41 -7.22
CA ILE A 127 16.10 -14.99 -7.15
C ILE A 127 15.65 -14.50 -8.54
N ILE A 128 16.40 -14.83 -9.59
CA ILE A 128 16.08 -14.44 -10.96
C ILE A 128 14.75 -15.06 -11.40
N ALA A 129 14.51 -16.34 -11.10
CA ALA A 129 13.28 -17.03 -11.47
C ALA A 129 12.04 -16.40 -10.81
N ASP A 130 12.12 -16.11 -9.51
CA ASP A 130 11.03 -15.45 -8.78
C ASP A 130 10.75 -14.05 -9.33
N GLN A 131 11.80 -13.28 -9.61
CA GLN A 131 11.66 -11.94 -10.21
C GLN A 131 11.05 -11.99 -11.61
N GLN A 132 11.45 -12.96 -12.44
CA GLN A 132 10.89 -13.16 -13.78
C GLN A 132 9.40 -13.53 -13.73
N GLU A 133 8.99 -14.37 -12.79
CA GLU A 133 7.58 -14.72 -12.62
C GLU A 133 6.76 -13.51 -12.16
N GLU A 134 7.29 -12.69 -11.27
CA GLU A 134 6.63 -11.46 -10.83
C GLU A 134 6.49 -10.44 -11.97
N ILE A 135 7.55 -10.25 -12.76
CA ILE A 135 7.52 -9.41 -13.97
C ILE A 135 6.44 -9.91 -14.93
N ARG A 136 6.33 -11.23 -15.13
CA ARG A 136 5.32 -11.83 -16.02
C ARG A 136 3.90 -11.55 -15.52
N LYS A 137 3.65 -11.70 -14.22
CA LYS A 137 2.34 -11.39 -13.62
C LYS A 137 1.97 -9.92 -13.80
N GLN A 138 2.90 -9.02 -13.50
CA GLN A 138 2.69 -7.57 -13.64
C GLN A 138 2.42 -7.19 -15.10
N GLN A 139 3.13 -7.80 -16.06
CA GLN A 139 2.90 -7.55 -17.48
C GLN A 139 1.50 -7.99 -17.93
N ILE A 140 1.00 -9.13 -17.44
CA ILE A 140 -0.35 -9.62 -17.72
C ILE A 140 -1.39 -8.64 -17.16
N GLU A 141 -1.21 -8.19 -15.91
CA GLU A 141 -2.13 -7.25 -15.28
C GLU A 141 -2.15 -5.90 -16.00
N ILE A 142 -0.99 -5.37 -16.39
CA ILE A 142 -0.89 -4.13 -17.17
C ILE A 142 -1.61 -4.27 -18.51
N ALA A 143 -1.49 -5.42 -19.19
CA ALA A 143 -2.19 -5.66 -20.44
C ALA A 143 -3.71 -5.65 -20.25
N ALA A 144 -4.21 -6.37 -19.23
CA ALA A 144 -5.63 -6.41 -18.91
C ALA A 144 -6.19 -5.02 -18.55
N LEU A 145 -5.49 -4.27 -17.69
CA LEU A 145 -5.90 -2.92 -17.29
C LEU A 145 -5.91 -1.93 -18.47
N LYS A 146 -4.99 -2.08 -19.44
CA LYS A 146 -4.99 -1.27 -20.66
C LYS A 146 -6.20 -1.57 -21.53
N ASP A 147 -6.59 -2.84 -21.66
CA ASP A 147 -7.78 -3.23 -22.41
C ASP A 147 -9.07 -2.72 -21.74
N ASP A 148 -9.16 -2.83 -20.42
CA ASP A 148 -10.27 -2.29 -19.63
C ASP A 148 -10.39 -0.77 -19.79
N LEU A 149 -9.27 -0.04 -19.73
CA LEU A 149 -9.25 1.40 -19.98
C LEU A 149 -9.70 1.74 -21.41
N LYS A 150 -9.25 0.98 -22.41
CA LYS A 150 -9.66 1.17 -23.80
C LYS A 150 -11.16 0.93 -23.98
N ALA A 151 -11.70 -0.09 -23.32
CA ALA A 151 -13.14 -0.38 -23.34
C ALA A 151 -13.95 0.72 -22.65
N ALA A 152 -13.52 1.18 -21.47
CA ALA A 152 -14.18 2.26 -20.73
C ALA A 152 -14.18 3.60 -21.50
N ARG A 153 -13.10 3.87 -22.25
CA ARG A 153 -12.93 5.11 -23.03
C ARG A 153 -13.56 5.06 -24.42
N LYS A 154 -14.15 3.94 -24.85
CA LYS A 154 -14.66 3.76 -26.22
C LYS A 154 -15.67 4.83 -26.66
N LEU A 155 -16.47 5.34 -25.73
CA LEU A 155 -17.48 6.38 -25.98
C LEU A 155 -17.04 7.76 -25.48
N GLU A 156 -15.81 7.89 -25.00
CA GLU A 156 -15.26 9.19 -24.63
C GLU A 156 -14.76 9.90 -25.89
N THR A 157 -15.13 11.17 -26.02
CA THR A 157 -14.60 12.07 -27.04
C THR A 157 -13.59 13.00 -26.39
N GLN A 158 -12.52 13.34 -27.13
CA GLN A 158 -11.56 14.36 -26.71
C GLN A 158 -12.06 15.78 -27.02
N GLU A 159 -13.07 15.89 -27.88
CA GLU A 159 -13.65 17.16 -28.30
C GLU A 159 -14.75 17.60 -27.33
N PHE A 160 -14.90 18.92 -27.18
CA PHE A 160 -15.88 19.53 -26.31
C PHE A 160 -16.83 20.41 -27.12
N ILE A 161 -18.08 20.50 -26.69
CA ILE A 161 -19.03 21.47 -27.21
C ILE A 161 -18.77 22.80 -26.50
N ASN A 162 -18.40 23.84 -27.26
CA ASN A 162 -18.11 25.14 -26.66
C ASN A 162 -19.37 26.01 -26.55
N ILE A 163 -19.71 26.38 -25.34
CA ILE A 163 -20.69 27.41 -25.00
C ILE A 163 -20.01 28.77 -25.19
N ALA A 164 -20.74 29.73 -25.77
CA ALA A 164 -20.25 31.09 -25.92
C ALA A 164 -19.89 31.70 -24.55
N ASP A 165 -18.86 32.54 -24.52
CA ASP A 165 -18.36 33.15 -23.29
C ASP A 165 -19.46 33.98 -22.59
N GLY A 166 -19.67 33.73 -21.28
CA GLY A 166 -20.72 34.34 -20.47
C GLY A 166 -22.12 33.71 -20.61
N TYR A 167 -22.28 32.64 -21.39
CA TYR A 167 -23.58 31.99 -21.63
C TYR A 167 -23.78 30.66 -20.90
N LEU A 168 -22.87 30.24 -20.01
CA LEU A 168 -23.02 28.99 -19.26
C LEU A 168 -24.36 28.92 -18.52
N LEU A 169 -24.75 29.98 -17.83
CA LEU A 169 -25.99 29.98 -17.04
C LEU A 169 -27.24 29.98 -17.92
N SER A 170 -27.18 30.59 -19.10
CA SER A 170 -28.24 30.51 -20.11
C SER A 170 -28.41 29.08 -20.62
N PHE A 171 -27.31 28.34 -20.82
CA PHE A 171 -27.36 26.93 -21.16
C PHE A 171 -27.88 26.06 -20.01
N VAL A 172 -27.45 26.33 -18.77
CA VAL A 172 -27.98 25.65 -17.57
C VAL A 172 -29.49 25.84 -17.46
N ASP A 173 -30.02 27.03 -17.76
CA ASP A 173 -31.46 27.29 -17.79
C ASP A 173 -32.18 26.42 -18.83
N ILE A 174 -31.62 26.25 -20.03
CA ILE A 174 -32.16 25.31 -21.03
C ILE A 174 -32.20 23.88 -20.48
N CYS A 175 -31.14 23.41 -19.81
CA CYS A 175 -31.12 22.08 -19.19
C CYS A 175 -32.19 21.95 -18.10
N LEU A 176 -32.41 22.98 -17.29
CA LEU A 176 -33.46 23.00 -16.26
C LEU A 176 -34.86 22.96 -16.89
N GLN A 177 -35.09 23.75 -17.95
CA GLN A 177 -36.33 23.72 -18.70
C GLN A 177 -36.59 22.35 -19.34
N ALA A 178 -35.56 21.67 -19.84
CA ALA A 178 -35.69 20.32 -20.39
C ALA A 178 -36.16 19.30 -19.33
N GLN A 179 -35.70 19.43 -18.07
CA GLN A 179 -36.19 18.59 -16.97
C GLN A 179 -37.66 18.84 -16.63
N GLU A 180 -38.13 20.07 -16.82
CA GLU A 180 -39.50 20.47 -16.49
C GLU A 180 -40.46 20.29 -17.68
N ALA A 181 -39.91 20.00 -18.86
CA ALA A 181 -40.68 19.78 -20.07
C ALA A 181 -41.47 18.47 -19.99
N LEU A 182 -42.75 18.54 -20.33
CA LEU A 182 -43.64 17.38 -20.38
C LEU A 182 -44.01 17.04 -21.82
N LEU A 183 -44.10 15.74 -22.11
CA LEU A 183 -44.60 15.21 -23.37
C LEU A 183 -46.08 15.58 -23.55
N PRO A 184 -46.46 16.22 -24.68
CA PRO A 184 -47.82 16.73 -24.89
C PRO A 184 -48.92 15.67 -24.76
N ASP A 185 -48.64 14.43 -25.17
CA ASP A 185 -49.65 13.38 -25.28
C ASP A 185 -49.83 12.57 -23.98
N THR A 186 -48.79 12.49 -23.15
CA THR A 186 -48.74 11.58 -21.99
C THR A 186 -48.56 12.31 -20.67
N GLY A 187 -48.17 13.58 -20.69
CA GLY A 187 -47.84 14.35 -19.48
C GLY A 187 -46.59 13.87 -18.74
N LYS A 188 -45.84 12.91 -19.32
CA LYS A 188 -44.58 12.40 -18.74
C LYS A 188 -43.43 13.37 -19.02
N GLU A 189 -42.41 13.37 -18.18
CA GLU A 189 -41.18 14.16 -18.37
C GLU A 189 -40.51 13.80 -19.70
N LEU A 190 -40.01 14.82 -20.42
CA LEU A 190 -39.24 14.65 -21.65
C LEU A 190 -37.91 13.93 -21.36
N VAL A 191 -37.24 14.33 -20.28
CA VAL A 191 -35.99 13.75 -19.79
C VAL A 191 -36.03 13.71 -18.26
N PHE A 192 -35.57 12.61 -17.68
CA PHE A 192 -35.46 12.44 -16.24
C PHE A 192 -34.11 11.80 -15.89
N SER A 193 -33.61 12.08 -14.69
CA SER A 193 -32.41 11.44 -14.15
C SER A 193 -32.67 10.98 -12.72
N GLN A 194 -32.14 9.80 -12.36
CA GLN A 194 -32.30 9.26 -11.00
C GLN A 194 -31.63 10.17 -9.95
N THR A 195 -30.53 10.82 -10.33
CA THR A 195 -29.84 11.80 -9.50
C THR A 195 -29.53 13.06 -10.30
N GLN A 196 -29.54 14.21 -9.63
CA GLN A 196 -29.31 15.51 -10.28
C GLN A 196 -27.82 15.77 -10.61
N ILE A 197 -26.90 15.07 -9.95
CA ILE A 197 -25.45 15.14 -10.21
C ILE A 197 -25.08 14.71 -11.64
N VAL A 198 -25.94 13.92 -12.31
CA VAL A 198 -25.75 13.50 -13.71
C VAL A 198 -25.66 14.71 -14.63
N TRP A 199 -26.51 15.72 -14.42
CA TRP A 199 -26.50 16.96 -15.22
C TRP A 199 -25.19 17.72 -15.04
N SER A 200 -24.73 17.90 -13.81
CA SER A 200 -23.49 18.62 -13.52
C SER A 200 -22.27 17.91 -14.13
N LYS A 201 -22.22 16.57 -14.05
CA LYS A 201 -21.16 15.77 -14.66
C LYS A 201 -21.21 15.80 -16.18
N MET A 202 -22.40 15.72 -16.77
CA MET A 202 -22.58 15.76 -18.23
C MET A 202 -22.13 17.12 -18.80
N ILE A 203 -22.57 18.22 -18.18
CA ILE A 203 -22.18 19.57 -18.60
C ILE A 203 -20.65 19.75 -18.47
N ALA A 204 -20.08 19.44 -17.30
CA ALA A 204 -18.64 19.61 -17.08
C ALA A 204 -17.76 18.68 -17.91
N LYS A 205 -18.26 17.49 -18.29
CA LYS A 205 -17.49 16.51 -19.08
C LYS A 205 -17.49 16.84 -20.56
N TYR A 206 -18.61 17.31 -21.12
CA TYR A 206 -18.79 17.44 -22.57
C TYR A 206 -18.83 18.88 -23.07
N PHE A 207 -18.91 19.87 -22.17
CA PHE A 207 -19.01 21.28 -22.55
C PHE A 207 -17.85 22.11 -21.98
N LYS A 208 -17.55 23.21 -22.67
CA LYS A 208 -16.65 24.29 -22.22
C LYS A 208 -17.37 25.63 -22.34
N GLU A 209 -16.91 26.65 -21.64
CA GLU A 209 -17.40 28.04 -21.80
C GLU A 209 -16.24 28.90 -22.29
N GLY A 210 -16.36 29.50 -23.48
CA GLY A 210 -15.29 30.32 -24.04
C GLY A 210 -13.95 29.56 -24.17
N ASN A 211 -14.00 28.24 -24.43
CA ASN A 211 -12.90 27.28 -24.42
C ASN A 211 -12.29 26.96 -23.04
N ASN A 212 -12.87 27.48 -21.95
CA ASN A 212 -12.46 27.18 -20.59
C ASN A 212 -13.23 25.98 -20.03
N GLU A 213 -12.57 25.21 -19.16
CA GLU A 213 -13.21 24.09 -18.47
C GLU A 213 -14.28 24.56 -17.49
N ILE A 214 -15.40 23.85 -17.47
CA ILE A 214 -16.50 24.14 -16.57
C ILE A 214 -16.35 23.28 -15.30
N SER A 215 -16.28 23.94 -14.15
CA SER A 215 -16.24 23.23 -12.87
C SER A 215 -17.57 22.54 -12.56
N SER A 216 -17.53 21.22 -12.36
CA SER A 216 -18.72 20.44 -11.99
C SER A 216 -19.34 20.89 -10.67
N GLU A 217 -18.54 21.34 -9.70
CA GLU A 217 -19.02 21.89 -8.43
C GLU A 217 -19.71 23.25 -8.59
N THR A 218 -19.29 24.07 -9.56
CA THR A 218 -19.99 25.33 -9.88
C THR A 218 -21.36 25.05 -10.47
N VAL A 219 -21.44 24.15 -11.44
CA VAL A 219 -22.70 23.77 -12.09
C VAL A 219 -23.65 23.05 -11.12
N ARG A 220 -23.11 22.24 -10.20
CA ARG A 220 -23.88 21.50 -9.18
C ARG A 220 -24.81 22.38 -8.35
N ARG A 221 -24.46 23.64 -8.13
CA ARG A 221 -25.29 24.61 -7.38
C ARG A 221 -26.67 24.82 -7.98
N TYR A 222 -26.82 24.60 -9.29
CA TYR A 222 -28.09 24.78 -10.00
C TYR A 222 -28.94 23.50 -10.07
N PHE A 223 -28.37 22.35 -9.72
CA PHE A 223 -29.01 21.03 -9.79
C PHE A 223 -29.11 20.39 -8.39
N PRO A 224 -29.98 20.90 -7.50
CA PRO A 224 -30.09 20.41 -6.13
C PRO A 224 -30.68 19.00 -6.09
N GLY A 225 -30.19 18.16 -5.16
CA GLY A 225 -30.69 16.78 -5.02
C GLY A 225 -32.17 16.69 -4.64
N ASN A 226 -32.68 17.68 -3.90
CA ASN A 226 -34.10 17.82 -3.58
C ASN A 226 -34.56 19.23 -3.96
N LYS A 227 -35.53 19.34 -4.88
CA LYS A 227 -36.06 20.65 -5.31
C LYS A 227 -36.88 21.36 -4.21
N LYS A 228 -37.46 20.62 -3.26
CA LYS A 228 -38.25 21.18 -2.15
C LYS A 228 -37.39 21.68 -1.00
N ASP A 229 -36.22 21.08 -0.82
CA ASP A 229 -35.21 21.50 0.16
C ASP A 229 -33.83 21.50 -0.51
N PRO A 230 -33.50 22.56 -1.26
CA PRO A 230 -32.33 22.58 -2.12
C PRO A 230 -31.01 22.87 -1.37
N GLY A 231 -31.07 23.16 -0.07
CA GLY A 231 -29.92 23.43 0.77
C GLY A 231 -29.23 24.78 0.52
N ILE A 232 -28.23 25.08 1.34
CA ILE A 232 -27.60 26.42 1.45
C ILE A 232 -26.76 26.77 0.21
N LYS A 233 -26.23 25.77 -0.50
CA LYS A 233 -25.34 25.98 -1.67
C LYS A 233 -26.11 26.11 -2.99
N TYR A 234 -27.44 26.05 -2.95
CA TYR A 234 -28.28 26.17 -4.13
C TYR A 234 -28.29 27.60 -4.67
N ALA A 235 -28.21 27.72 -6.00
CA ALA A 235 -28.33 28.98 -6.72
C ALA A 235 -29.44 28.86 -7.77
N LYS A 236 -30.20 29.94 -7.95
CA LYS A 236 -31.13 30.08 -9.07
C LYS A 236 -30.43 30.79 -10.22
N VAL A 237 -30.75 30.40 -11.45
CA VAL A 237 -30.31 31.16 -12.62
C VAL A 237 -30.97 32.55 -12.57
N PRO A 238 -30.18 33.65 -12.61
CA PRO A 238 -30.73 35.00 -12.61
C PRO A 238 -31.69 35.24 -13.80
N PRO A 239 -32.81 35.96 -13.62
CA PRO A 239 -33.80 36.19 -14.68
C PRO A 239 -33.21 36.76 -15.98
N GLU A 240 -32.22 37.64 -15.87
CA GLU A 240 -31.52 38.28 -16.99
C GLU A 240 -30.71 37.30 -17.86
N LEU A 241 -30.39 36.12 -17.35
CA LEU A 241 -29.69 35.05 -18.08
C LEU A 241 -30.65 33.98 -18.63
N LYS A 242 -31.96 34.10 -18.37
CA LYS A 242 -32.99 33.20 -18.91
C LYS A 242 -33.40 33.63 -20.31
N LEU A 243 -32.49 33.46 -21.27
CA LEU A 243 -32.62 34.01 -22.62
C LEU A 243 -33.48 33.14 -23.57
N PHE A 244 -33.70 31.88 -23.23
CA PHE A 244 -34.40 30.92 -24.09
C PHE A 244 -35.65 30.37 -23.41
N LYS A 245 -36.62 29.91 -24.20
CA LYS A 245 -37.84 29.27 -23.69
C LYS A 245 -38.18 28.03 -24.51
N LEU A 246 -38.25 26.89 -23.85
CA LEU A 246 -38.71 25.64 -24.44
C LEU A 246 -40.24 25.62 -24.46
N THR A 247 -40.84 25.60 -25.65
CA THR A 247 -42.30 25.56 -25.82
C THR A 247 -42.71 24.34 -26.63
N PRO A 248 -43.70 23.55 -26.19
CA PRO A 248 -44.23 22.45 -26.98
C PRO A 248 -44.83 22.96 -28.30
N ALA A 249 -44.38 22.40 -29.41
CA ALA A 249 -45.00 22.64 -30.71
C ALA A 249 -46.30 21.83 -30.84
N LYS A 250 -47.29 22.35 -31.58
CA LYS A 250 -48.47 21.56 -31.97
C LYS A 250 -48.00 20.41 -32.86
N LYS A 251 -48.26 19.17 -32.43
CA LYS A 251 -47.94 17.97 -33.20
C LYS A 251 -48.66 18.06 -34.55
N ARG A 252 -47.91 18.07 -35.65
CA ARG A 252 -48.51 17.88 -36.99
C ARG A 252 -48.96 16.41 -37.04
N SER A 253 -50.27 16.21 -37.01
CA SER A 253 -50.93 14.93 -37.28
C SER A 253 -50.64 14.47 -38.71
#